data_AF-A0A8T4QUU2-F1
#
_entry.id   AF-A0A8T4QUU2-F1
#
_cell.length_a   1.000
_cell.length_b   1.000
_cell.length_c   1.000
_cell.angle_alpha   90.00
_cell.angle_beta   90.00
_cell.angle_gamma   90.00
#
_symmetry.space_group_name_H-M   'P 1'
#
loop_
_entity.id
_entity.type
_entity.pdbx_description
1 polymer ?
#
loop_
_entity_poly.entity_id
_entity_poly.type
_entity_poly.pdbx_seq_one_letter_code
_entity_poly.pdbx_strand_id
1 'polypeptide(L)'
;MKKANLTLGAVLGLLMVIIVFVPAIILAAKLIGGGGGNQNNFETFISDLASMKNVLPVERRATEAILAKESAFVYFEPGQKYVGMVTKNLKPCISSACSSPPLLFERPSSCEEEACLCFIYKIKTEMKNDPFLINRYEGEGLFYYKITTINPTCRKVDFIAQFKNCGVGTPVTPNNAYQKGFTNSCLHGFVIDREIAPKVLKGNVLSENYPYFDAPKRIPFQMHKEGETIVLEY
;
A
#
# COMPACT_ATOMS: atom_id res chain seq x y z
N MET A 1 -47.05 -34.55 25.98
CA MET A 1 -45.61 -34.27 26.08
C MET A 1 -44.85 -34.91 24.91
N LYS A 2 -44.68 -34.22 23.76
CA LYS A 2 -43.85 -34.71 22.62
C LYS A 2 -43.16 -33.59 21.80
N LYS A 3 -43.42 -32.30 22.07
CA LYS A 3 -42.86 -31.18 21.29
C LYS A 3 -41.45 -30.74 21.73
N ALA A 4 -41.08 -30.91 23.01
CA ALA A 4 -39.81 -30.42 23.55
C ALA A 4 -38.56 -31.19 23.05
N ASN A 5 -38.70 -32.49 22.80
CA ASN A 5 -37.57 -33.32 22.32
C ASN A 5 -37.23 -33.07 20.84
N LEU A 6 -38.22 -32.69 20.02
CA LEU A 6 -38.01 -32.40 18.60
C LEU A 6 -37.27 -31.07 18.41
N THR A 7 -37.60 -30.06 19.23
CA THR A 7 -36.92 -28.76 19.25
C THR A 7 -35.49 -28.85 19.77
N LEU A 8 -35.22 -29.69 20.76
CA LEU A 8 -33.87 -29.85 21.31
C LEU A 8 -32.92 -30.54 20.31
N GLY A 9 -33.39 -31.57 19.60
CA GLY A 9 -32.62 -32.24 18.55
C GLY A 9 -32.31 -31.33 17.35
N ALA A 10 -33.27 -30.51 16.94
CA ALA A 10 -33.07 -29.53 15.86
C ALA A 10 -32.07 -28.42 16.27
N VAL A 11 -32.13 -27.94 17.52
CA VAL A 11 -31.19 -26.94 18.05
C VAL A 11 -29.78 -27.52 18.20
N LEU A 12 -29.64 -28.75 18.68
CA LEU A 12 -28.34 -29.43 18.78
C LEU A 12 -27.73 -29.73 17.41
N GLY A 13 -28.55 -30.12 16.42
CA GLY A 13 -28.12 -30.30 15.04
C GLY A 13 -27.63 -28.99 14.40
N LEU A 14 -28.37 -27.89 14.61
CA LEU A 14 -27.97 -26.57 14.13
C LEU A 14 -26.66 -26.09 14.78
N LEU A 15 -26.50 -26.31 16.09
CA LEU A 15 -25.27 -25.99 16.83
C LEU A 15 -24.07 -26.78 16.32
N MET A 16 -24.23 -28.09 16.07
CA MET A 16 -23.18 -28.91 15.46
C MET A 16 -22.77 -28.41 14.07
N VAL A 17 -23.74 -28.02 13.24
CA VAL A 17 -23.46 -27.45 11.92
C VAL A 17 -22.69 -26.13 12.04
N ILE A 18 -23.07 -25.26 12.97
CA ILE A 18 -22.35 -23.99 13.21
C ILE A 18 -20.93 -24.26 13.72
N ILE A 19 -20.76 -25.16 14.69
CA ILE A 19 -19.45 -25.45 15.30
C ILE A 19 -18.49 -26.11 14.31
N VAL A 20 -18.97 -26.90 13.36
CA VAL A 20 -18.10 -27.59 12.40
C VAL A 20 -17.88 -26.76 11.13
N PHE A 21 -18.96 -26.20 10.55
CA PHE A 21 -18.86 -25.53 9.25
C PHE A 21 -18.35 -24.09 9.37
N VAL A 22 -18.67 -23.34 10.43
CA VAL A 22 -18.20 -21.95 10.54
C VAL A 22 -16.67 -21.88 10.68
N PRO A 23 -16.01 -22.70 11.52
CA PRO A 23 -14.55 -22.72 11.56
C PRO A 23 -13.93 -23.19 10.24
N ALA A 24 -14.51 -24.19 9.57
CA ALA A 24 -14.03 -24.67 8.28
C ALA A 24 -14.15 -23.62 7.17
N ILE A 25 -15.25 -22.85 7.13
CA ILE A 25 -15.44 -21.74 6.19
C ILE A 25 -14.48 -20.59 6.52
N ILE A 26 -14.24 -20.28 7.80
CA ILE A 26 -13.25 -19.28 8.21
C ILE A 26 -11.84 -19.73 7.84
N LEU A 27 -11.50 -21.02 8.01
CA LEU A 27 -10.22 -21.57 7.61
C LEU A 27 -10.03 -21.54 6.10
N ALA A 28 -11.05 -21.95 5.33
CA ALA A 28 -11.04 -21.91 3.87
C ALA A 28 -10.95 -20.48 3.35
N ALA A 29 -11.68 -19.53 3.94
CA ALA A 29 -11.57 -18.10 3.62
C ALA A 29 -10.19 -17.53 3.96
N LYS A 30 -9.54 -17.99 5.05
CA LYS A 30 -8.16 -17.62 5.39
C LYS A 30 -7.15 -18.23 4.42
N LEU A 31 -7.35 -19.47 3.97
CA LEU A 31 -6.47 -20.16 3.02
C LEU A 31 -6.60 -19.60 1.60
N ILE A 32 -7.82 -19.26 1.16
CA ILE A 32 -8.09 -18.66 -0.16
C ILE A 32 -7.75 -17.16 -0.15
N GLY A 33 -7.97 -16.46 0.96
CA GLY A 33 -7.70 -15.03 1.11
C GLY A 33 -6.24 -14.66 1.46
N GLY A 34 -5.38 -15.65 1.75
CA GLY A 34 -4.08 -15.40 2.39
C GLY A 34 -2.88 -15.17 1.46
N GLY A 35 -2.91 -15.62 0.20
CA GLY A 35 -1.72 -15.54 -0.68
C GLY A 35 -2.02 -15.55 -2.17
N GLY A 36 -2.79 -16.53 -2.66
CA GLY A 36 -3.03 -16.69 -4.11
C GLY A 36 -3.83 -15.54 -4.74
N GLY A 37 -4.85 -15.02 -4.04
CA GLY A 37 -5.66 -13.91 -4.55
C GLY A 37 -4.87 -12.61 -4.74
N ASN A 38 -3.99 -12.27 -3.79
CA ASN A 38 -3.21 -11.02 -3.89
C ASN A 38 -2.11 -11.12 -4.94
N GLN A 39 -1.49 -12.29 -5.10
CA GLN A 39 -0.52 -12.52 -6.16
C GLN A 39 -1.18 -12.42 -7.54
N ASN A 40 -2.35 -13.04 -7.74
CA ASN A 40 -3.08 -12.92 -9.00
C ASN A 40 -3.45 -11.45 -9.30
N ASN A 41 -3.94 -10.71 -8.30
CA ASN A 41 -4.24 -9.29 -8.47
C ASN A 41 -3.00 -8.46 -8.84
N PHE A 42 -1.85 -8.80 -8.25
CA PHE A 42 -0.58 -8.15 -8.56
C PHE A 42 -0.12 -8.43 -10.00
N GLU A 43 -0.17 -9.70 -10.45
CA GLU A 43 0.17 -10.04 -11.83
C GLU A 43 -0.80 -9.38 -12.83
N THR A 44 -2.10 -9.32 -12.52
CA THR A 44 -3.09 -8.61 -13.34
C THR A 44 -2.74 -7.13 -13.45
N PHE A 45 -2.45 -6.46 -12.33
CA PHE A 45 -2.08 -5.04 -12.32
C PHE A 45 -0.81 -4.76 -13.17
N ILE A 46 0.20 -5.62 -13.08
CA ILE A 46 1.40 -5.52 -13.94
C ILE A 46 1.05 -5.72 -15.41
N SER A 47 0.24 -6.73 -15.73
CA SER A 47 -0.18 -7.00 -17.11
C SER A 47 -0.94 -5.83 -17.71
N ASP A 48 -1.81 -5.18 -16.92
CA ASP A 48 -2.56 -4.01 -17.35
C ASP A 48 -1.62 -2.85 -17.69
N LEU A 49 -0.63 -2.58 -16.83
CA LEU A 49 0.41 -1.59 -17.07
C LEU A 49 1.24 -1.95 -18.31
N ALA A 50 1.72 -3.18 -18.43
CA ALA A 50 2.49 -3.64 -19.58
C ALA A 50 1.69 -3.50 -20.89
N SER A 51 0.37 -3.69 -20.84
CA SER A 51 -0.51 -3.52 -22.00
C SER A 51 -0.49 -2.07 -22.53
N MET A 52 -0.23 -1.08 -21.67
CA MET A 52 -0.15 0.32 -22.05
C MET A 52 1.09 0.63 -22.89
N LYS A 53 2.14 -0.22 -22.90
CA LYS A 53 3.35 0.03 -23.67
C LYS A 53 3.07 0.25 -25.17
N ASN A 54 2.14 -0.52 -25.72
CA ASN A 54 1.79 -0.51 -27.15
C ASN A 54 0.58 0.38 -27.48
N VAL A 55 0.06 1.12 -26.49
CA VAL A 55 -1.11 1.98 -26.63
C VAL A 55 -0.70 3.35 -27.16
N LEU A 56 -1.58 4.01 -27.91
CA LEU A 56 -1.36 5.38 -28.38
C LEU A 56 -1.47 6.38 -27.22
N PRO A 57 -0.69 7.48 -27.19
CA PRO A 57 -0.72 8.45 -26.08
C PRO A 57 -2.08 9.07 -25.75
N VAL A 58 -2.98 9.14 -26.73
CA VAL A 58 -4.34 9.70 -26.55
C VAL A 58 -5.32 8.73 -25.89
N GLU A 59 -5.00 7.44 -25.84
CA GLU A 59 -5.88 6.41 -25.29
C GLU A 59 -5.75 6.33 -23.77
N ARG A 60 -6.91 6.19 -23.11
CA ARG A 60 -7.01 5.96 -21.67
C ARG A 60 -7.53 4.56 -21.39
N ARG A 61 -6.98 3.88 -20.39
CA ARG A 61 -7.47 2.59 -19.90
C ARG A 61 -7.67 2.64 -18.40
N ALA A 62 -8.64 1.88 -17.90
CA ALA A 62 -8.82 1.70 -16.46
C ALA A 62 -8.05 0.47 -15.99
N THR A 63 -7.52 0.52 -14.78
CA THR A 63 -7.04 -0.65 -14.03
C THR A 63 -7.47 -0.51 -12.57
N GLU A 64 -7.29 -1.57 -11.78
CA GLU A 64 -7.58 -1.57 -10.35
C GLU A 64 -6.43 -2.26 -9.61
N ALA A 65 -5.85 -1.59 -8.60
CA ALA A 65 -5.01 -2.27 -7.62
C ALA A 65 -5.88 -2.82 -6.49
N ILE A 66 -5.71 -4.11 -6.18
CA ILE A 66 -6.42 -4.77 -5.08
C ILE A 66 -5.41 -5.19 -4.01
N LEU A 67 -5.40 -4.49 -2.88
CA LEU A 67 -4.42 -4.65 -1.82
C LEU A 67 -5.00 -5.28 -0.55
N ALA A 68 -4.28 -6.24 0.03
CA ALA A 68 -4.55 -6.72 1.36
C ALA A 68 -4.23 -5.66 2.42
N LYS A 69 -4.64 -5.91 3.67
CA LYS A 69 -4.22 -5.03 4.78
C LYS A 69 -2.71 -5.12 4.96
N GLU A 70 -2.10 -4.01 5.35
CA GLU A 70 -0.67 -3.89 5.63
C GLU A 70 0.21 -4.34 4.44
N SER A 71 -0.18 -3.93 3.23
CA SER A 71 0.51 -4.28 2.00
C SER A 71 0.58 -3.10 1.03
N ALA A 72 1.49 -3.17 0.06
CA ALA A 72 1.66 -2.14 -0.94
C ALA A 72 2.13 -2.70 -2.29
N PHE A 73 1.81 -2.00 -3.37
CA PHE A 73 2.56 -2.08 -4.61
C PHE A 73 3.59 -0.96 -4.62
N VAL A 74 4.85 -1.31 -4.87
CA VAL A 74 5.96 -0.37 -4.90
C VAL A 74 6.70 -0.51 -6.23
N TYR A 75 6.73 0.56 -7.00
CA TYR A 75 7.50 0.66 -8.22
C TYR A 75 8.83 1.35 -7.93
N PHE A 76 9.93 0.69 -8.27
CA PHE A 76 11.29 1.19 -8.16
C PHE A 76 11.79 1.60 -9.54
N GLU A 77 12.18 2.86 -9.69
CA GLU A 77 12.88 3.31 -10.89
C GLU A 77 14.23 2.57 -11.05
N PRO A 78 14.76 2.46 -12.28
CA PRO A 78 16.08 1.86 -12.52
C PRO A 78 17.18 2.45 -11.62
N GLY A 79 18.04 1.59 -11.07
CA GLY A 79 19.19 1.99 -10.25
C GLY A 79 18.89 2.59 -8.86
N GLN A 80 17.64 2.86 -8.50
CA GLN A 80 17.29 3.47 -7.21
C GLN A 80 17.25 2.47 -6.05
N LYS A 81 17.93 2.77 -4.95
CA LYS A 81 17.96 1.88 -3.77
C LYS A 81 16.68 1.93 -2.94
N TYR A 82 15.96 3.04 -2.99
CA TYR A 82 14.76 3.26 -2.22
C TYR A 82 13.70 3.98 -3.06
N VAL A 83 12.45 3.75 -2.71
CA VAL A 83 11.33 4.63 -3.06
C VAL A 83 10.93 5.34 -1.77
N GLY A 84 10.95 6.67 -1.79
CA GLY A 84 10.53 7.46 -0.65
C GLY A 84 9.08 7.89 -0.80
N MET A 85 8.31 7.76 0.27
CA MET A 85 6.96 8.29 0.39
C MET A 85 6.93 9.32 1.52
N VAL A 86 6.42 10.52 1.23
CA VAL A 86 6.41 11.64 2.16
C VAL A 86 5.06 12.33 2.16
N THR A 87 4.39 12.35 3.31
CA THR A 87 3.17 13.12 3.52
C THR A 87 3.49 14.47 4.16
N LYS A 88 3.13 15.56 3.47
CA LYS A 88 3.36 16.95 3.88
C LYS A 88 2.04 17.71 4.04
N ASN A 89 2.04 18.70 4.91
CA ASN A 89 0.95 19.69 5.00
C ASN A 89 1.09 20.74 3.88
N LEU A 90 -0.02 21.12 3.25
CA LEU A 90 -0.04 22.15 2.20
C LEU A 90 0.07 23.58 2.74
N LYS A 91 -0.06 23.80 4.06
CA LYS A 91 0.05 25.12 4.69
C LYS A 91 1.16 25.17 5.74
N PRO A 92 1.78 26.34 5.95
CA PRO A 92 2.84 26.48 6.94
C PRO A 92 2.31 26.11 8.31
N CYS A 93 2.93 25.10 8.89
CA CYS A 93 2.66 24.66 10.24
C CYS A 93 3.87 24.98 11.11
N ILE A 94 3.59 25.49 12.31
CA ILE A 94 4.60 26.03 13.23
C ILE A 94 5.25 24.90 14.05
N SER A 95 4.76 23.65 13.96
CA SER A 95 5.27 22.51 14.70
C SER A 95 5.70 21.35 13.79
N SER A 96 6.68 20.58 14.26
CA SER A 96 7.21 19.36 13.64
C SER A 96 6.20 18.20 13.53
N ALA A 97 4.97 18.37 14.04
CA ALA A 97 3.91 17.36 14.01
C ALA A 97 3.08 17.38 12.70
N CYS A 98 3.41 18.26 11.75
CA CYS A 98 2.57 18.50 10.57
C CYS A 98 2.99 17.76 9.31
N SER A 99 4.18 17.17 9.30
CA SER A 99 4.69 16.35 8.20
C SER A 99 5.08 14.99 8.75
N SER A 100 4.78 13.92 8.01
CA SER A 100 5.26 12.59 8.39
C SER A 100 6.75 12.48 8.12
N PRO A 101 7.54 11.81 8.98
CA PRO A 101 8.90 11.41 8.61
C PRO A 101 8.85 10.56 7.33
N PRO A 102 9.85 10.65 6.44
CA PRO A 102 9.87 9.86 5.21
C PRO A 102 9.77 8.36 5.48
N LEU A 103 8.97 7.69 4.68
CA LEU A 103 8.87 6.24 4.63
C LEU A 103 9.68 5.75 3.43
N LEU A 104 10.86 5.17 3.67
CA LEU A 104 11.77 4.72 2.62
C LEU A 104 11.64 3.21 2.43
N PHE A 105 10.98 2.79 1.35
CA PHE A 105 10.87 1.39 0.96
C PHE A 105 12.18 0.96 0.30
N GLU A 106 12.89 0.03 0.93
CA GLU A 106 14.14 -0.52 0.39
C GLU A 106 13.86 -1.46 -0.77
N ARG A 107 14.60 -1.28 -1.87
CA ARG A 107 14.56 -2.16 -3.02
C ARG A 107 14.96 -3.59 -2.61
N PRO A 108 14.12 -4.60 -2.88
CA PRO A 108 14.49 -5.98 -2.63
C PRO A 108 15.65 -6.42 -3.53
N SER A 109 16.55 -7.25 -3.00
CA SER A 109 17.66 -7.85 -3.77
C SER A 109 17.20 -8.71 -4.95
N SER A 110 15.95 -9.18 -4.94
CA SER A 110 15.36 -9.90 -6.08
C SER A 110 15.16 -9.03 -7.32
N CYS A 111 15.45 -7.73 -7.26
CA CYS A 111 15.16 -6.79 -8.34
C CYS A 111 16.28 -5.77 -8.60
N GLU A 112 17.47 -6.24 -8.92
CA GLU A 112 18.64 -5.37 -9.14
C GLU A 112 18.63 -4.69 -10.52
N GLU A 113 19.08 -3.43 -10.54
CA GLU A 113 19.37 -2.53 -11.68
C GLU A 113 18.20 -2.06 -12.56
N GLU A 114 17.30 -2.94 -12.98
CA GLU A 114 16.18 -2.63 -13.89
C GLU A 114 14.95 -2.07 -13.15
N ALA A 115 14.07 -1.34 -13.85
CA ALA A 115 12.78 -0.94 -13.30
C ALA A 115 12.01 -2.16 -12.75
N CYS A 116 11.36 -1.99 -11.60
CA CYS A 116 10.76 -3.11 -10.89
C CYS A 116 9.46 -2.74 -10.20
N LEU A 117 8.45 -3.58 -10.32
CA LEU A 117 7.25 -3.51 -9.48
C LEU A 117 7.28 -4.65 -8.46
N CYS A 118 6.99 -4.33 -7.20
CA CYS A 118 6.94 -5.32 -6.13
C CYS A 118 5.63 -5.22 -5.35
N PHE A 119 5.03 -6.37 -5.07
CA PHE A 119 4.07 -6.55 -4.00
C PHE A 119 4.81 -6.80 -2.69
N ILE A 120 4.65 -5.86 -1.75
CA ILE A 120 5.32 -5.86 -0.45
C ILE A 120 4.28 -6.11 0.65
N TYR A 121 4.61 -7.02 1.54
CA TYR A 121 3.83 -7.38 2.74
C TYR A 121 4.79 -7.88 3.82
N LYS A 122 4.33 -8.02 5.07
CA LYS A 122 5.16 -8.49 6.20
C LYS A 122 6.48 -7.72 6.32
N ILE A 123 6.37 -6.42 6.56
CA ILE A 123 7.50 -5.50 6.62
C ILE A 123 8.24 -5.56 7.96
N LYS A 124 9.52 -5.18 7.94
CA LYS A 124 10.28 -4.72 9.11
C LYS A 124 10.55 -3.24 8.97
N THR A 125 10.56 -2.53 10.09
CA THR A 125 10.74 -1.08 10.13
C THR A 125 11.88 -0.73 11.05
N GLU A 126 12.82 0.10 10.59
CA GLU A 126 13.89 0.64 11.40
C GLU A 126 13.87 2.15 11.34
N MET A 127 13.92 2.81 12.50
CA MET A 127 14.11 4.25 12.56
C MET A 127 15.59 4.55 12.35
N LYS A 128 15.90 5.45 11.42
CA LYS A 128 17.27 5.85 11.09
C LYS A 128 17.38 7.37 11.08
N ASN A 129 18.55 7.86 11.44
CA ASN A 129 18.89 9.27 11.38
C ASN A 129 20.02 9.44 10.36
N ASP A 130 19.67 9.96 9.18
CA ASP A 130 20.61 10.36 8.14
C ASP A 130 20.09 11.65 7.49
N PRO A 131 20.62 12.83 7.89
CA PRO A 131 20.15 14.11 7.39
C PRO A 131 20.25 14.25 5.86
N PHE A 132 21.22 13.59 5.22
CA PHE A 132 21.39 13.65 3.78
C PHE A 132 20.24 12.92 3.07
N LEU A 133 19.89 11.73 3.52
CA LEU A 133 18.74 10.99 2.97
C LEU A 133 17.41 11.71 3.26
N ILE A 134 17.22 12.23 4.47
CA ILE A 134 15.99 12.96 4.82
C ILE A 134 15.79 14.15 3.86
N ASN A 135 16.81 14.98 3.68
CA ASN A 135 16.74 16.12 2.77
C ASN A 135 16.55 15.71 1.31
N ARG A 136 17.19 14.61 0.87
CA ARG A 136 17.04 14.09 -0.51
C ARG A 136 15.60 13.70 -0.82
N TYR A 137 14.87 13.15 0.15
CA TYR A 137 13.46 12.80 -0.02
C TYR A 137 12.52 13.95 0.36
N GLU A 138 13.06 15.17 0.47
CA GLU A 138 12.35 16.36 0.94
C GLU A 138 11.58 16.14 2.24
N GLY A 139 12.07 15.23 3.09
CA GLY A 139 11.49 14.96 4.38
C GLY A 139 11.70 16.11 5.35
N GLU A 140 10.77 16.27 6.27
CA GLU A 140 10.95 17.10 7.46
C GLU A 140 11.10 16.18 8.67
N GLY A 141 12.03 16.51 9.57
CA GLY A 141 12.24 15.77 10.82
C GLY A 141 13.69 15.35 11.05
N LEU A 142 13.91 14.62 12.14
CA LEU A 142 15.23 14.16 12.58
C LEU A 142 15.52 12.71 12.17
N PHE A 143 14.54 12.01 11.58
CA PHE A 143 14.64 10.61 11.25
C PHE A 143 13.73 10.25 10.07
N TYR A 144 14.02 9.11 9.45
CA TYR A 144 13.15 8.42 8.50
C TYR A 144 12.91 6.99 8.96
N TYR A 145 11.86 6.36 8.43
CA TYR A 145 11.63 4.95 8.61
C TYR A 145 12.12 4.18 7.39
N LYS A 146 13.13 3.34 7.60
CA LYS A 146 13.54 2.34 6.62
C LYS A 146 12.56 1.17 6.68
N ILE A 147 11.88 0.90 5.57
CA ILE A 147 10.93 -0.20 5.42
C ILE A 147 11.58 -1.29 4.57
N THR A 148 11.78 -2.45 5.16
CA THR A 148 12.28 -3.65 4.48
C THR A 148 11.19 -4.71 4.47
N THR A 149 11.24 -5.61 3.49
CA THR A 149 10.19 -6.61 3.25
C THR A 149 10.72 -8.02 3.43
N ILE A 150 9.92 -8.91 3.99
CA ILE A 150 10.25 -10.32 4.17
C ILE A 150 9.56 -11.11 3.05
N ASN A 151 10.34 -11.54 2.06
CA ASN A 151 9.89 -12.31 0.88
C ASN A 151 8.85 -11.56 0.02
N PRO A 152 9.22 -10.43 -0.59
CA PRO A 152 8.33 -9.73 -1.53
C PRO A 152 8.13 -10.55 -2.81
N THR A 153 7.02 -10.29 -3.49
CA THR A 153 6.82 -10.76 -4.87
C THR A 153 7.17 -9.62 -5.81
N CYS A 154 8.25 -9.75 -6.58
CA CYS A 154 8.71 -8.70 -7.49
C CYS A 154 8.70 -9.17 -8.94
N ARG A 155 8.50 -8.23 -9.87
CA ARG A 155 8.64 -8.40 -11.31
C ARG A 155 9.47 -7.26 -11.85
N LYS A 156 10.52 -7.63 -12.59
CA LYS A 156 11.21 -6.70 -13.49
C LYS A 156 10.22 -6.25 -14.55
N VAL A 157 10.24 -4.97 -14.86
CA VAL A 157 9.36 -4.37 -15.87
C VAL A 157 10.21 -3.59 -16.86
N ASP A 158 9.77 -3.57 -18.12
CA ASP A 158 10.47 -2.95 -19.24
C ASP A 158 9.82 -1.63 -19.69
N PHE A 159 9.07 -1.01 -18.77
CA PHE A 159 8.39 0.26 -18.95
C PHE A 159 8.67 1.21 -17.79
N ILE A 160 8.56 2.50 -18.05
CA ILE A 160 8.60 3.53 -17.00
C ILE A 160 7.16 3.86 -16.63
N ALA A 161 6.86 3.79 -15.33
CA ALA A 161 5.57 4.18 -14.80
C ALA A 161 5.72 5.29 -13.77
N GLN A 162 4.79 6.24 -13.80
CA GLN A 162 4.70 7.33 -12.85
C GLN A 162 3.29 7.36 -12.27
N PHE A 163 3.22 7.68 -10.99
CA PHE A 163 1.95 7.94 -10.32
C PHE A 163 1.85 9.42 -9.98
N LYS A 164 0.82 10.11 -10.50
CA LYS A 164 0.71 11.57 -10.42
C LYS A 164 0.60 12.10 -8.99
N ASN A 165 -0.05 11.35 -8.10
CA ASN A 165 -0.19 11.70 -6.70
C ASN A 165 -0.16 10.43 -5.85
N CYS A 166 0.83 10.27 -4.97
CA CYS A 166 0.93 9.10 -4.09
C CYS A 166 -0.11 9.06 -2.95
N GLY A 167 -0.94 10.09 -2.82
CA GLY A 167 -2.01 10.17 -1.83
C GLY A 167 -3.23 9.37 -2.25
N VAL A 168 -3.17 8.05 -2.09
CA VAL A 168 -4.31 7.17 -2.38
C VAL A 168 -5.23 7.08 -1.16
N GLY A 169 -6.51 7.40 -1.36
CA GLY A 169 -7.54 7.24 -0.35
C GLY A 169 -7.82 8.52 0.44
N THR A 170 -8.27 8.34 1.68
CA THR A 170 -8.74 9.46 2.51
C THR A 170 -7.61 9.95 3.42
N PRO A 171 -7.28 11.24 3.43
CA PRO A 171 -6.29 11.77 4.37
C PRO A 171 -6.79 11.66 5.81
N VAL A 172 -5.93 11.19 6.71
CA VAL A 172 -6.22 11.07 8.14
C VAL A 172 -5.19 11.87 8.93
N THR A 173 -5.69 12.79 9.74
CA THR A 173 -4.90 13.51 10.74
C THR A 173 -5.31 13.09 12.14
N PRO A 174 -4.37 12.57 12.94
CA PRO A 174 -4.58 12.52 14.37
C PRO A 174 -4.63 13.97 14.91
N ASN A 175 -5.55 14.27 15.83
CA ASN A 175 -5.57 15.48 16.66
C ASN A 175 -5.98 16.83 16.03
N ASN A 176 -7.03 16.88 15.19
CA ASN A 176 -7.72 18.12 14.79
C ASN A 176 -6.84 19.23 14.17
N ALA A 177 -5.57 18.95 13.87
CA ALA A 177 -4.67 19.88 13.22
C ALA A 177 -5.15 20.09 11.78
N TYR A 178 -5.73 21.27 11.53
CA TYR A 178 -6.14 21.84 10.25
C TYR A 178 -6.19 20.87 9.07
N GLN A 179 -7.39 20.36 8.76
CA GLN A 179 -7.71 19.58 7.54
C GLN A 179 -7.59 20.38 6.23
N LYS A 180 -6.76 21.43 6.16
CA LYS A 180 -6.62 22.32 4.98
C LYS A 180 -5.70 21.75 3.89
N GLY A 181 -5.62 20.43 3.82
CA GLY A 181 -4.99 19.69 2.72
C GLY A 181 -3.62 19.12 3.08
N PHE A 182 -3.46 17.83 2.79
CA PHE A 182 -2.18 17.12 2.79
C PHE A 182 -1.88 16.68 1.36
N THR A 183 -0.61 16.58 1.05
CA THR A 183 -0.14 15.91 -0.16
C THR A 183 0.76 14.76 0.24
N ASN A 184 0.67 13.66 -0.49
CA ASN A 184 1.63 12.58 -0.39
C ASN A 184 2.39 12.51 -1.71
N SER A 185 3.70 12.68 -1.65
CA SER A 185 4.58 12.55 -2.81
C SER A 185 5.40 11.28 -2.72
N CYS A 186 5.73 10.72 -3.87
CA CYS A 186 6.78 9.72 -3.98
C CYS A 186 7.96 10.25 -4.76
N LEU A 187 9.14 9.75 -4.43
CA LEU A 187 10.38 10.02 -5.14
C LEU A 187 11.06 8.71 -5.50
N HIS A 188 11.70 8.70 -6.67
CA HIS A 188 12.44 7.56 -7.21
C HIS A 188 11.56 6.33 -7.51
N GLY A 189 10.28 6.57 -7.77
CA GLY A 189 9.26 5.57 -8.02
C GLY A 189 7.90 5.96 -7.47
N PHE A 190 7.02 4.98 -7.25
CA PHE A 190 5.73 5.21 -6.60
C PHE A 190 5.37 4.12 -5.59
N VAL A 191 4.48 4.48 -4.68
CA VAL A 191 3.91 3.58 -3.66
C VAL A 191 2.39 3.70 -3.72
N ILE A 192 1.73 2.56 -3.88
CA ILE A 192 0.29 2.41 -3.64
C ILE A 192 0.21 1.58 -2.37
N ASP A 193 0.06 2.22 -1.22
CA ASP A 193 0.02 1.54 0.07
C ASP A 193 -1.39 1.38 0.61
N ARG A 194 -1.60 0.29 1.35
CA ARG A 194 -2.78 0.07 2.16
C ARG A 194 -2.38 -0.36 3.56
N GLU A 195 -2.63 0.53 4.51
CA GLU A 195 -2.38 0.34 5.94
C GLU A 195 -0.89 0.09 6.30
N ILE A 196 0.08 0.36 5.41
CA ILE A 196 1.52 0.34 5.78
C ILE A 196 1.87 1.62 6.52
N ALA A 197 1.61 2.79 5.92
CA ALA A 197 1.92 4.07 6.55
C ALA A 197 1.35 4.19 7.97
N PRO A 198 0.04 3.96 8.22
CA PRO A 198 -0.48 4.04 9.58
C PRO A 198 0.10 2.98 10.52
N LYS A 199 0.49 1.80 10.04
CA LYS A 199 1.14 0.79 10.89
C LYS A 199 2.51 1.27 11.38
N VAL A 200 3.32 1.83 10.48
CA VAL A 200 4.65 2.36 10.81
C VAL A 200 4.54 3.61 11.69
N LEU A 201 3.61 4.50 11.34
CA LEU A 201 3.39 5.80 11.97
C LEU A 201 2.47 5.76 13.20
N LYS A 202 1.85 4.63 13.58
CA LYS A 202 1.13 4.51 14.87
C LYS A 202 1.82 3.57 15.83
N GLY A 203 2.66 2.66 15.34
CA GLY A 203 3.36 1.67 16.15
C GLY A 203 4.47 2.22 17.05
N ASN A 204 4.77 3.53 16.99
CA ASN A 204 5.79 4.18 17.81
C ASN A 204 5.19 5.25 18.74
N VAL A 205 5.60 5.32 20.00
CA VAL A 205 4.99 6.20 21.02
C VAL A 205 5.13 7.71 20.70
N LEU A 206 6.05 8.09 19.80
CA LEU A 206 6.21 9.47 19.28
C LEU A 206 5.31 9.79 18.07
N SER A 207 4.53 8.82 17.59
CA SER A 207 3.99 8.81 16.22
C SER A 207 2.46 8.98 16.11
N GLU A 208 1.74 9.02 17.23
CA GLU A 208 0.28 9.27 17.28
C GLU A 208 -0.19 10.61 16.68
N ASN A 209 0.70 11.40 16.08
CA ASN A 209 0.42 12.72 15.52
C ASN A 209 0.67 12.86 14.01
N TYR A 210 1.20 11.85 13.31
CA TYR A 210 1.58 12.05 11.90
C TYR A 210 0.41 11.85 10.93
N PRO A 211 0.26 12.72 9.92
CA PRO A 211 -0.73 12.54 8.87
C PRO A 211 -0.36 11.34 7.97
N TYR A 212 -1.38 10.66 7.45
CA TYR A 212 -1.24 9.59 6.48
C TYR A 212 -2.48 9.50 5.58
N PHE A 213 -2.43 8.69 4.54
CA PHE A 213 -3.59 8.38 3.69
C PHE A 213 -4.09 6.96 3.98
N ASP A 214 -5.41 6.81 4.11
CA ASP A 214 -6.05 5.51 4.31
C ASP A 214 -6.72 5.04 3.01
N ALA A 215 -6.07 4.09 2.35
CA ALA A 215 -6.51 3.55 1.07
C ALA A 215 -7.56 2.43 1.23
N PRO A 216 -8.62 2.41 0.41
CA PRO A 216 -9.55 1.30 0.36
C PRO A 216 -8.89 0.03 -0.21
N LYS A 217 -9.55 -1.13 -0.06
CA LYS A 217 -9.04 -2.41 -0.60
C LYS A 217 -8.86 -2.40 -2.11
N ARG A 218 -9.80 -1.80 -2.83
CA ARG A 218 -9.84 -1.70 -4.30
C ARG A 218 -9.59 -0.25 -4.66
N ILE A 219 -8.55 0.00 -5.45
CA ILE A 219 -8.09 1.33 -5.78
C ILE A 219 -8.11 1.44 -7.31
N PRO A 220 -9.12 2.11 -7.88
CA PRO A 220 -9.21 2.29 -9.32
C PRO A 220 -8.21 3.34 -9.80
N PHE A 221 -7.67 3.15 -11.00
CA PHE A 221 -6.82 4.13 -11.67
C PHE A 221 -7.24 4.30 -13.12
N GLN A 222 -7.11 5.53 -13.63
CA GLN A 222 -6.97 5.76 -15.05
C GLN A 222 -5.50 5.74 -15.43
N MET A 223 -5.19 5.11 -16.56
CA MET A 223 -3.86 5.05 -17.14
C MET A 223 -3.87 5.70 -18.51
N HIS A 224 -2.83 6.44 -18.83
CA HIS A 224 -2.54 6.96 -20.16
C HIS A 224 -1.02 6.99 -20.37
N LYS A 225 -0.57 7.26 -21.60
CA LYS A 225 0.87 7.49 -21.84
C LYS A 225 1.16 8.97 -22.01
N GLU A 226 2.27 9.40 -21.44
CA GLU A 226 2.92 10.67 -21.73
C GLU A 226 4.32 10.36 -22.28
N GLY A 227 4.46 10.41 -23.61
CA GLY A 227 5.66 9.91 -24.28
C GLY A 227 5.84 8.40 -24.09
N GLU A 228 6.93 8.00 -23.45
CA GLU A 228 7.25 6.60 -23.11
C GLU A 228 6.79 6.21 -21.69
N THR A 229 6.32 7.17 -20.90
CA THR A 229 5.92 6.94 -19.50
C THR A 229 4.45 6.59 -19.42
N ILE A 230 4.14 5.53 -18.67
CA ILE A 230 2.77 5.18 -18.29
C ILE A 230 2.42 5.98 -17.04
N VAL A 231 1.41 6.83 -17.14
CA VAL A 231 0.96 7.66 -16.03
C VAL A 231 -0.29 7.04 -15.43
N LEU A 232 -0.27 6.84 -14.11
CA LEU A 232 -1.45 6.47 -13.32
C LEU A 232 -2.05 7.72 -12.67
N GLU A 233 -3.38 7.83 -12.71
CA GLU A 233 -4.18 8.85 -12.05
C GLU A 233 -5.26 8.18 -11.18
N TYR A 234 -5.33 8.58 -9.90
CA TYR A 234 -6.30 8.13 -8.89
C TYR A 234 -7.43 9.15 -8.74
#